data_AF-A0A1I7UMI9-F1
#
_entry.id   AF-A0A1I7UMI9-F1
#
_cell.length_a   1.000
_cell.length_b   1.000
_cell.length_c   1.000
_cell.angle_alpha   90.00
_cell.angle_beta   90.00
_cell.angle_gamma   90.00
#
_symmetry.space_group_name_H-M   'P 1'
#
loop_
_entity.id
_entity.type
_entity.pdbx_description
1 polymer ?
#
loop_
_entity_poly.entity_id
_entity_poly.type
_entity_poly.pdbx_seq_one_letter_code
_entity_poly.pdbx_strand_id
1 'polypeptide(L)'
;MDSLVGLVLLLLDIFITRLFVYTPQLCEWGSKWFMKHWILMEIYYPLLNYLHSCQPLIQIFLTLNRLSSVISPANHNTKWNKYRLPILFFILFSPFFIIWNTIISPKIIIFYFGGFFILGVKAVEWADMSLFLFVVRSFAVLVTVVSTVIMFLRMSKMKKRMISSERTLCFACLFHSICFMIPSFFEALAIFNKEYGNSWINFLIQPFAWDVLNVGSPFIMIFVSAQLRNHVFSWKTTSKRTQTVTVSLSSNAPHGLL
;
A
#
# COMPACT_ATOMS: atom_id res chain seq x y z
N MET A 1 9.89 -1.15 1.70
CA MET A 1 8.91 -1.96 2.45
C MET A 1 7.56 -1.90 1.77
N ASP A 2 6.95 -0.72 1.63
CA ASP A 2 5.65 -0.54 0.93
C ASP A 2 5.58 -1.22 -0.45
N SER A 3 6.53 -0.90 -1.34
CA SER A 3 6.56 -1.50 -2.68
C SER A 3 6.82 -3.01 -2.67
N LEU A 4 7.53 -3.53 -1.67
CA LEU A 4 7.78 -4.97 -1.54
C LEU A 4 6.53 -5.69 -1.06
N VAL A 5 5.86 -5.16 -0.02
CA VAL A 5 4.61 -5.69 0.52
C VAL A 5 3.53 -5.66 -0.56
N GLY A 6 3.39 -4.55 -1.27
CA GLY A 6 2.46 -4.43 -2.40
C GLY A 6 2.77 -5.37 -3.56
N LEU A 7 4.05 -5.56 -3.91
CA LEU A 7 4.46 -6.50 -4.95
C LEU A 7 4.15 -7.95 -4.55
N VAL A 8 4.54 -8.35 -3.33
CA VAL A 8 4.26 -9.72 -2.85
C VAL A 8 2.76 -9.97 -2.80
N LEU A 9 1.98 -8.99 -2.32
CA LEU A 9 0.53 -9.09 -2.27
C LEU A 9 -0.06 -9.24 -3.68
N LEU A 10 0.36 -8.42 -4.65
CA LEU A 10 -0.07 -8.52 -6.04
C LEU A 10 0.29 -9.87 -6.67
N LEU A 11 1.50 -10.38 -6.43
CA LEU A 11 1.92 -11.69 -6.94
C LEU A 11 1.07 -12.82 -6.35
N LEU A 12 0.81 -12.79 -5.04
CA LEU A 12 -0.03 -13.79 -4.38
C LEU A 12 -1.47 -13.74 -4.90
N ASP A 13 -2.07 -12.55 -5.02
CA ASP A 13 -3.41 -12.39 -5.57
C ASP A 13 -3.49 -12.90 -7.00
N ILE A 14 -2.57 -12.51 -7.88
CA ILE A 14 -2.61 -12.89 -9.30
C ILE A 14 -2.39 -14.40 -9.48
N PHE A 15 -1.32 -14.95 -8.91
CA PHE A 15 -0.91 -16.33 -9.18
C PHE A 15 -1.65 -17.38 -8.37
N ILE A 16 -2.25 -17.01 -7.22
CA ILE A 16 -3.00 -17.94 -6.38
C ILE A 16 -4.48 -17.60 -6.44
N THR A 17 -4.93 -16.49 -5.84
CA THR A 17 -6.38 -16.19 -5.78
C THR A 17 -7.01 -16.13 -7.18
N ARG A 18 -6.48 -15.31 -8.09
CA ARG A 18 -7.12 -15.02 -9.37
C ARG A 18 -6.97 -16.14 -10.38
N LEU A 19 -5.79 -16.78 -10.43
CA LEU A 19 -5.55 -17.90 -11.33
C LEU A 19 -6.58 -19.02 -11.14
N PHE A 20 -6.82 -19.44 -9.90
CA PHE A 20 -7.72 -20.55 -9.59
C PHE A 20 -9.21 -20.16 -9.55
N VAL A 21 -9.52 -18.87 -9.38
CA VAL A 21 -10.91 -18.38 -9.47
C VAL A 21 -11.34 -18.16 -10.93
N TYR A 22 -10.49 -17.56 -11.76
CA TYR A 22 -10.87 -17.16 -13.14
C TYR A 22 -10.47 -18.15 -14.23
N THR A 23 -9.72 -19.21 -13.90
CA THR A 23 -9.36 -20.27 -14.86
C THR A 23 -10.02 -21.59 -14.44
N PRO A 24 -11.31 -21.82 -14.80
CA PRO A 24 -12.04 -23.02 -14.38
C PRO A 24 -11.36 -24.34 -14.74
N GLN A 25 -10.60 -24.37 -15.83
CA GLN A 25 -9.87 -25.56 -16.30
C GLN A 25 -8.81 -26.01 -15.28
N LEU A 26 -8.27 -25.09 -14.48
CA LEU A 26 -7.28 -25.39 -13.44
C LEU A 26 -7.93 -25.75 -12.09
N CYS A 27 -9.25 -25.58 -11.96
CA CYS A 27 -9.97 -25.74 -10.69
C CYS A 27 -9.90 -27.17 -10.16
N GLU A 28 -10.17 -28.18 -10.99
CA GLU A 28 -10.22 -29.57 -10.54
C GLU A 28 -8.84 -30.07 -10.10
N TRP A 29 -7.80 -29.77 -10.89
CA TRP A 29 -6.43 -30.12 -10.55
C TRP A 29 -5.92 -29.33 -9.34
N GLY A 30 -6.14 -28.01 -9.33
CA GLY A 30 -5.66 -27.12 -8.28
C GLY A 30 -6.30 -27.41 -6.92
N SER A 31 -7.62 -27.58 -6.88
CA SER A 31 -8.34 -27.85 -5.64
C SER A 31 -7.88 -29.17 -5.00
N LYS A 32 -7.74 -30.25 -5.79
CA LYS A 32 -7.19 -31.54 -5.33
C LYS A 32 -5.75 -31.38 -4.81
N TRP A 33 -4.92 -30.58 -5.49
CA TRP A 33 -3.55 -30.32 -5.07
C TRP A 33 -3.47 -29.56 -3.74
N PHE A 34 -4.28 -28.53 -3.54
CA PHE A 34 -4.34 -27.77 -2.28
C PHE A 34 -4.92 -28.61 -1.14
N MET A 35 -5.97 -29.40 -1.38
CA MET A 35 -6.49 -30.34 -0.37
C MET A 35 -5.44 -31.37 0.06
N LYS A 36 -4.66 -31.89 -0.90
CA LYS A 36 -3.55 -32.80 -0.61
C LYS A 36 -2.44 -32.12 0.21
N HIS A 37 -2.13 -30.86 -0.09
CA HIS A 37 -1.09 -30.07 0.56
C HIS A 37 -1.71 -29.01 1.49
N TRP A 38 -2.47 -29.45 2.49
CA TRP A 38 -3.19 -28.56 3.43
C TRP A 38 -2.28 -27.50 4.09
N ILE A 39 -1.01 -27.82 4.32
CA ILE A 39 -0.02 -26.89 4.89
C ILE A 39 0.18 -25.63 4.05
N LEU A 40 -0.02 -25.71 2.73
CA LEU A 40 0.07 -24.54 1.86
C LEU A 40 -1.09 -23.59 2.09
N MET A 41 -2.29 -24.09 2.38
CA MET A 41 -3.44 -23.26 2.73
C MET A 41 -3.23 -22.58 4.10
N GLU A 42 -2.65 -23.32 5.05
CA GLU A 42 -2.29 -22.84 6.38
C GLU A 42 -1.22 -21.74 6.37
N ILE A 43 -0.34 -21.72 5.36
CA ILE A 43 0.67 -20.65 5.19
C ILE A 43 0.11 -19.51 4.36
N TYR A 44 -0.51 -19.83 3.22
CA TYR A 44 -0.97 -18.87 2.23
C TYR A 44 -2.03 -17.92 2.80
N TYR A 45 -3.09 -18.47 3.39
CA TYR A 45 -4.25 -17.67 3.79
C TYR A 45 -3.90 -16.67 4.91
N PRO A 46 -3.14 -17.05 5.96
CA PRO A 46 -2.64 -16.08 6.94
C PRO A 46 -1.64 -15.09 6.35
N LEU A 47 -0.76 -15.50 5.43
CA LEU A 47 0.19 -14.60 4.78
C LEU A 47 -0.52 -13.52 3.95
N LEU A 48 -1.56 -13.88 3.20
CA LEU A 48 -2.34 -12.93 2.43
C LEU A 48 -3.00 -11.88 3.36
N ASN A 49 -3.65 -12.35 4.41
CA ASN A 49 -4.27 -11.48 5.41
C ASN A 49 -3.24 -10.61 6.15
N TYR A 50 -2.06 -11.15 6.45
CA TYR A 50 -0.93 -10.42 7.04
C TYR A 50 -0.54 -9.22 6.18
N LEU A 51 -0.41 -9.43 4.87
CA LEU A 51 -0.01 -8.38 3.93
C LEU A 51 -1.11 -7.31 3.78
N HIS A 52 -2.38 -7.73 3.72
CA HIS A 52 -3.52 -6.80 3.72
C HIS A 52 -3.58 -5.93 4.99
N SER A 53 -3.14 -6.47 6.14
CA SER A 53 -3.04 -5.71 7.40
C SER A 53 -1.80 -4.82 7.46
N CYS A 54 -0.66 -5.26 6.90
CA CYS A 54 0.56 -4.45 6.79
C CYS A 54 0.31 -3.14 6.02
N GLN A 55 -0.40 -3.22 4.90
CA GLN A 55 -0.56 -2.10 3.97
C GLN A 55 -1.11 -0.80 4.62
N PRO A 56 -2.23 -0.80 5.36
CA PRO A 56 -2.71 0.41 6.02
C PRO A 56 -1.78 0.92 7.14
N LEU A 57 -1.07 0.02 7.84
CA LEU A 57 -0.07 0.41 8.85
C LEU A 57 1.10 1.15 8.21
N ILE A 58 1.61 0.63 7.10
CA ILE A 58 2.66 1.29 6.32
C ILE A 58 2.20 2.68 5.86
N GLN A 59 0.97 2.77 5.37
CA GLN A 59 0.40 4.03 4.89
C GLN A 59 0.31 5.11 5.98
N ILE A 60 -0.03 4.73 7.22
CA ILE A 60 -0.04 5.66 8.36
C ILE A 60 1.35 6.28 8.55
N PHE A 61 2.38 5.45 8.68
CA PHE A 61 3.73 5.95 8.95
C PHE A 61 4.34 6.68 7.75
N LEU A 62 4.04 6.27 6.52
CA LEU A 62 4.46 7.01 5.32
C LEU A 62 3.84 8.41 5.28
N THR A 63 2.57 8.53 5.64
CA THR A 63 1.88 9.83 5.66
C THR A 63 2.39 10.72 6.78
N LEU A 64 2.64 10.17 7.97
CA LEU A 64 3.26 10.90 9.08
C LEU A 64 4.70 11.32 8.77
N ASN A 65 5.46 10.48 8.05
CA ASN A 65 6.80 10.81 7.58
C ASN A 65 6.79 12.04 6.67
N ARG A 66 5.85 12.10 5.72
CA ARG A 66 5.64 13.26 4.84
C ARG A 66 5.16 14.49 5.62
N LEU A 67 4.22 14.33 6.54
CA LEU A 67 3.75 15.44 7.38
C LEU A 67 4.91 16.07 8.18
N SER A 68 5.78 15.24 8.73
CA SER A 68 6.93 15.68 9.50
C SER A 68 7.95 16.46 8.66
N SER A 69 8.15 16.13 7.38
CA SER A 69 9.08 16.87 6.51
C SER A 69 8.60 18.29 6.23
N VAL A 70 7.28 18.49 6.15
CA VAL A 70 6.64 19.79 5.93
C VAL A 70 6.56 20.64 7.20
N ILE A 71 6.22 20.04 8.35
CA ILE A 71 6.08 20.77 9.62
C ILE A 71 7.44 21.16 10.22
N SER A 72 8.40 20.23 10.23
CA SER A 72 9.67 20.41 10.92
C SER A 72 10.85 19.89 10.09
N PRO A 73 11.20 20.60 9.00
CA PRO A 73 12.26 20.15 8.08
C PRO A 73 13.63 20.03 8.75
N ALA A 74 13.97 20.94 9.68
CA ALA A 74 15.27 20.98 10.34
C ALA A 74 15.56 19.75 11.22
N ASN A 75 14.53 19.24 11.92
CA ASN A 75 14.68 18.15 12.88
C ASN A 75 14.11 16.81 12.36
N HIS A 76 13.58 16.79 11.14
CA HIS A 76 12.94 15.64 10.53
C HIS A 76 13.89 14.43 10.48
N ASN A 77 15.08 14.60 9.90
CA ASN A 77 15.99 13.48 9.65
C ASN A 77 16.49 12.84 10.95
N THR A 78 16.78 13.65 11.97
CA THR A 78 17.20 13.17 13.30
C THR A 78 16.10 12.37 14.00
N LYS A 79 14.85 12.85 13.96
CA LYS A 79 13.71 12.14 14.55
C LYS A 79 13.45 10.82 13.84
N TRP A 80 13.37 10.83 12.51
CA TRP A 80 13.03 9.62 11.75
C TRP A 80 14.15 8.58 11.77
N ASN A 81 15.43 8.97 11.81
CA ASN A 81 16.51 8.01 12.00
C ASN A 81 16.48 7.37 13.40
N LYS A 82 16.12 8.12 14.45
CA LYS A 82 15.99 7.57 15.81
C LYS A 82 14.85 6.54 15.91
N TYR A 83 13.70 6.81 15.27
CA TYR A 83 12.51 5.96 15.38
C TYR A 83 12.32 4.96 14.24
N ARG A 84 13.20 4.94 13.23
CA ARG A 84 13.09 4.06 12.05
C ARG A 84 12.94 2.59 12.44
N LEU A 85 13.84 2.08 13.29
CA LEU A 85 13.84 0.67 13.70
C LEU A 85 12.61 0.32 14.55
N PRO A 86 12.26 1.10 15.60
CA PRO A 86 11.02 0.86 16.34
C PRO A 86 9.76 0.84 15.45
N ILE A 87 9.64 1.77 14.50
CA ILE A 87 8.50 1.83 13.57
C ILE A 87 8.47 0.58 12.68
N LEU A 88 9.62 0.14 12.18
CA LEU A 88 9.70 -1.07 11.36
C LEU A 88 9.25 -2.31 12.15
N PHE A 89 9.73 -2.47 13.37
CA PHE A 89 9.30 -3.56 14.24
C PHE A 89 7.81 -3.50 14.53
N PHE A 90 7.27 -2.31 14.80
CA PHE A 90 5.84 -2.14 15.01
C PHE A 90 5.03 -2.59 13.78
N ILE A 91 5.41 -2.17 12.57
CA ILE A 91 4.72 -2.55 11.33
C ILE A 91 4.83 -4.06 11.05
N LEU A 92 5.96 -4.69 11.40
CA LEU A 92 6.16 -6.12 11.19
C LEU A 92 5.38 -6.98 12.19
N PHE A 93 5.28 -6.54 13.44
CA PHE A 93 4.67 -7.35 14.51
C PHE A 93 3.19 -7.06 14.75
N SER A 94 2.72 -5.82 14.58
CA SER A 94 1.30 -5.47 14.79
C SER A 94 0.30 -6.28 13.94
N PRO A 95 0.57 -6.67 12.69
CA PRO A 95 -0.37 -7.48 11.91
C PRO A 95 -0.65 -8.85 12.53
N PHE A 96 0.30 -9.45 13.27
CA PHE A 96 0.05 -10.73 13.96
C PHE A 96 -1.07 -10.62 15.01
N PHE A 97 -1.21 -9.47 15.66
CA PHE A 97 -2.32 -9.18 16.57
C PHE A 97 -3.65 -8.94 15.85
N ILE A 98 -3.63 -8.70 14.55
CA ILE A 98 -4.84 -8.57 13.72
C ILE A 98 -5.26 -9.95 13.19
N ILE A 99 -4.30 -10.74 12.70
CA ILE A 99 -4.59 -12.00 11.99
C ILE A 99 -4.60 -13.24 12.88
N TRP A 100 -4.37 -13.13 14.19
CA TRP A 100 -4.26 -14.30 15.08
C TRP A 100 -5.44 -15.28 14.94
N ASN A 101 -6.67 -14.76 14.80
CA ASN A 101 -7.86 -15.59 14.62
C ASN A 101 -7.77 -16.36 13.29
N THR A 102 -7.29 -15.72 12.23
CA THR A 102 -7.04 -16.33 10.92
C THR A 102 -5.94 -17.40 10.96
N ILE A 103 -4.93 -17.23 11.81
CA ILE A 103 -3.85 -18.22 11.99
C ILE A 103 -4.41 -19.51 12.58
N ILE A 104 -5.24 -19.43 13.63
CA ILE A 104 -5.80 -20.62 14.31
C ILE A 104 -7.02 -21.21 13.59
N SER A 105 -7.71 -20.42 12.78
CA SER A 105 -8.94 -20.81 12.08
C SER A 105 -8.69 -21.92 11.07
N PRO A 106 -9.56 -22.94 10.95
CA PRO A 106 -9.43 -23.95 9.89
C PRO A 106 -9.70 -23.33 8.51
N LYS A 107 -8.96 -23.80 7.50
CA LYS A 107 -9.09 -23.31 6.11
C LYS A 107 -9.75 -24.37 5.24
N ILE A 108 -10.77 -23.95 4.50
CA ILE A 108 -11.54 -24.78 3.58
C ILE A 108 -11.47 -24.20 2.17
N ILE A 109 -11.71 -25.06 1.19
CA ILE A 109 -11.85 -24.65 -0.20
C ILE A 109 -13.34 -24.50 -0.51
N ILE A 110 -13.71 -23.37 -1.10
CA ILE A 110 -15.05 -23.11 -1.59
C ILE A 110 -15.00 -22.97 -3.10
N PHE A 111 -15.89 -23.68 -3.78
CA PHE A 111 -16.03 -23.63 -5.23
C PHE A 111 -16.96 -22.49 -5.63
N TYR A 112 -16.56 -21.72 -6.64
CA TYR A 112 -17.25 -20.50 -7.04
C TYR A 112 -17.03 -20.21 -8.53
N PHE A 113 -18.12 -20.06 -9.29
CA PHE A 113 -18.12 -19.73 -10.73
C PHE A 113 -17.17 -20.60 -11.59
N GLY A 114 -17.07 -21.90 -11.27
CA GLY A 114 -16.18 -22.84 -11.95
C GLY A 114 -14.74 -22.84 -11.46
N GLY A 115 -14.33 -21.87 -10.63
CA GLY A 115 -13.06 -21.83 -9.91
C GLY A 115 -13.20 -22.23 -8.44
N PHE A 116 -12.14 -21.99 -7.67
CA PHE A 116 -12.17 -22.12 -6.21
C PHE A 116 -11.34 -21.04 -5.52
N PHE A 117 -11.67 -20.76 -4.26
CA PHE A 117 -10.84 -19.94 -3.38
C PHE A 117 -10.73 -20.57 -2.00
N ILE A 118 -9.73 -20.14 -1.24
CA ILE A 118 -9.46 -20.61 0.12
C ILE A 118 -10.14 -19.64 1.08
N LEU A 119 -10.98 -20.16 1.98
CA LEU A 119 -11.65 -19.40 3.02
C LEU A 119 -11.24 -19.92 4.40
N GLY A 120 -10.95 -19.02 5.33
CA GLY A 120 -10.81 -19.35 6.74
C GLY A 120 -12.16 -19.31 7.45
N VAL A 121 -12.57 -20.40 8.09
CA VAL A 121 -13.76 -20.43 8.94
C VAL A 121 -13.40 -19.86 10.30
N LYS A 122 -14.10 -18.81 10.73
CA LYS A 122 -13.81 -18.10 11.98
C LYS A 122 -13.80 -19.07 13.17
N ALA A 123 -12.66 -19.18 13.86
CA ALA A 123 -12.58 -19.91 15.13
C ALA A 123 -13.24 -19.12 16.28
N VAL A 124 -13.07 -17.79 16.28
CA VAL A 124 -13.68 -16.88 17.26
C VAL A 124 -14.61 -15.90 16.55
N GLU A 125 -15.90 -15.93 16.88
CA GLU A 125 -16.94 -15.19 16.14
C GLU A 125 -16.79 -13.67 16.17
N TRP A 126 -16.41 -13.10 17.33
CA TRP A 126 -16.29 -11.65 17.49
C TRP A 126 -15.03 -11.08 16.80
N ALA A 127 -14.01 -11.90 16.60
CA ALA A 127 -12.71 -11.49 16.08
C ALA A 127 -12.64 -11.59 14.54
N ASP A 128 -13.57 -10.94 13.86
CA ASP A 128 -13.65 -10.98 12.40
C ASP A 128 -12.51 -10.22 11.73
N MET A 129 -11.86 -10.85 10.75
CA MET A 129 -10.81 -10.23 9.93
C MET A 129 -11.31 -8.98 9.23
N SER A 130 -12.54 -9.01 8.70
CA SER A 130 -13.16 -7.86 8.02
C SER A 130 -13.32 -6.68 8.97
N LEU A 131 -13.64 -6.93 10.25
CA LEU A 131 -13.77 -5.90 11.27
C LEU A 131 -12.43 -5.26 11.60
N PHE A 132 -11.38 -6.06 11.81
CA PHE A 132 -10.06 -5.50 12.09
C PHE A 132 -9.48 -4.72 10.91
N LEU A 133 -9.65 -5.22 9.68
CA LEU A 133 -9.24 -4.49 8.48
C LEU A 133 -10.00 -3.19 8.31
N PHE A 134 -11.32 -3.22 8.53
CA PHE A 134 -12.16 -2.02 8.49
C PHE A 134 -11.66 -0.95 9.47
N VAL A 135 -11.41 -1.32 10.73
CA VAL A 135 -10.94 -0.39 11.77
C VAL A 135 -9.58 0.21 11.40
N VAL A 136 -8.61 -0.64 11.06
CA VAL A 136 -7.23 -0.18 10.78
C VAL A 136 -7.17 0.65 9.49
N ARG A 137 -7.94 0.28 8.45
CA ARG A 137 -8.02 1.06 7.21
C ARG A 137 -8.75 2.39 7.40
N SER A 138 -9.85 2.41 8.15
CA SER A 138 -10.55 3.65 8.48
C SER A 138 -9.64 4.61 9.25
N PHE A 139 -8.87 4.08 10.21
CA PHE A 139 -7.88 4.88 10.92
C PHE A 139 -6.76 5.39 10.00
N ALA A 140 -6.27 4.55 9.08
CA ALA A 140 -5.27 4.96 8.09
C ALA A 140 -5.79 6.08 7.17
N VAL A 141 -7.04 5.98 6.71
CA VAL A 141 -7.72 7.02 5.92
C VAL A 141 -7.82 8.32 6.72
N LEU A 142 -8.29 8.26 7.97
CA LEU A 142 -8.40 9.42 8.84
C LEU A 142 -7.06 10.15 9.01
N VAL A 143 -6.00 9.41 9.37
CA VAL A 143 -4.65 9.97 9.51
C VAL A 143 -4.17 10.57 8.19
N THR A 144 -4.44 9.89 7.07
CA THR A 144 -4.04 10.36 5.73
C THR A 144 -4.71 11.67 5.37
N VAL A 145 -6.03 11.76 5.54
CA VAL A 145 -6.82 12.98 5.23
C VAL A 145 -6.39 14.14 6.12
N VAL A 146 -6.33 13.94 7.44
CA VAL A 146 -5.92 14.99 8.40
C VAL A 146 -4.52 15.50 8.11
N SER A 147 -3.56 14.58 7.92
CA SER A 147 -2.18 14.95 7.59
C SER A 147 -2.10 15.71 6.27
N THR A 148 -2.87 15.29 5.27
CA THR A 148 -2.91 15.94 3.96
C THR A 148 -3.43 17.37 4.05
N VAL A 149 -4.51 17.60 4.79
CA VAL A 149 -5.04 18.95 5.01
C VAL A 149 -3.98 19.84 5.67
N ILE A 150 -3.32 19.36 6.74
CA ILE A 150 -2.25 20.11 7.42
C ILE A 150 -1.08 20.41 6.47
N MET A 151 -0.67 19.43 5.65
CA MET A 151 0.38 19.61 4.66
C MET A 151 0.00 20.70 3.64
N PHE A 152 -1.22 20.69 3.10
CA PHE A 152 -1.67 21.73 2.17
C PHE A 152 -1.66 23.13 2.78
N LEU A 153 -2.17 23.26 4.01
CA LEU A 153 -2.17 24.54 4.73
C LEU A 153 -0.75 25.06 4.93
N ARG A 154 0.21 24.20 5.30
CA ARG A 154 1.59 24.60 5.56
C ARG A 154 2.40 24.86 4.28
N MET A 155 2.18 24.05 3.24
CA MET A 155 2.84 24.21 1.93
C MET A 155 2.54 25.55 1.26
N SER A 156 1.36 26.14 1.49
CA SER A 156 1.00 27.47 0.97
C SER A 156 2.00 28.58 1.36
N LYS A 157 2.79 28.38 2.43
CA LYS A 157 3.75 29.36 2.97
C LYS A 157 5.21 29.10 2.57
N MET A 158 5.49 28.10 1.71
CA MET A 158 6.86 27.67 1.36
C MET A 158 7.35 28.20 0.00
N LYS A 159 8.64 27.97 -0.33
CA LYS A 159 9.23 28.37 -1.63
C LYS A 159 8.71 27.49 -2.79
N LYS A 160 8.43 28.11 -3.93
CA LYS A 160 7.76 27.55 -5.14
C LYS A 160 8.31 26.21 -5.65
N ARG A 161 9.62 25.94 -5.52
CA ARG A 161 10.27 24.71 -6.03
C ARG A 161 10.06 23.47 -5.15
N MET A 162 10.11 23.62 -3.82
CA MET A 162 9.82 22.50 -2.89
C MET A 162 8.32 22.17 -2.88
N ILE A 163 7.48 23.17 -3.11
CA ILE A 163 6.02 23.01 -3.20
C ILE A 163 5.62 22.03 -4.30
N SER A 164 6.23 22.08 -5.48
CA SER A 164 5.75 21.26 -6.61
C SER A 164 5.92 19.76 -6.37
N SER A 165 7.08 19.33 -5.84
CA SER A 165 7.34 17.92 -5.56
C SER A 165 6.48 17.39 -4.42
N GLU A 166 6.39 18.15 -3.34
CA GLU A 166 5.56 17.79 -2.18
C GLU A 166 4.07 17.78 -2.53
N ARG A 167 3.61 18.68 -3.40
CA ARG A 167 2.22 18.72 -3.85
C ARG A 167 1.85 17.50 -4.69
N THR A 168 2.72 17.07 -5.60
CA THR A 168 2.53 15.82 -6.35
C THR A 168 2.42 14.62 -5.41
N LEU A 169 3.31 14.55 -4.43
CA LEU A 169 3.33 13.47 -3.43
C LEU A 169 2.07 13.48 -2.54
N CYS A 170 1.56 14.68 -2.22
CA CYS A 170 0.33 14.91 -1.47
C CYS A 170 -0.91 14.47 -2.26
N PHE A 171 -0.97 14.77 -3.57
CA PHE A 171 -2.03 14.25 -4.44
C PHE A 171 -2.01 12.73 -4.52
N ALA A 172 -0.82 12.10 -4.58
CA ALA A 172 -0.73 10.65 -4.52
C ALA A 172 -1.31 10.08 -3.21
N CYS A 173 -1.04 10.72 -2.05
CA CYS A 173 -1.66 10.34 -0.77
C CYS A 173 -3.19 10.47 -0.80
N LEU A 174 -3.73 11.54 -1.38
CA LEU A 174 -5.18 11.74 -1.52
C LEU A 174 -5.83 10.63 -2.34
N PHE A 175 -5.29 10.37 -3.54
CA PHE A 175 -5.82 9.31 -4.40
C PHE A 175 -5.68 7.93 -3.76
N HIS A 176 -4.59 7.68 -3.05
CA HIS A 176 -4.41 6.45 -2.30
C HIS A 176 -5.41 6.29 -1.14
N SER A 177 -5.79 7.39 -0.48
CA SER A 177 -6.88 7.39 0.51
C SER A 177 -8.21 6.96 -0.12
N ILE A 178 -8.50 7.39 -1.35
CA ILE A 178 -9.70 6.97 -2.09
C ILE A 178 -9.67 5.46 -2.35
N CYS A 179 -8.53 4.93 -2.79
CA CYS A 179 -8.34 3.49 -2.97
C CYS A 179 -8.56 2.69 -1.68
N PHE A 180 -8.19 3.23 -0.51
CA PHE A 180 -8.42 2.58 0.79
C PHE A 180 -9.87 2.65 1.27
N MET A 181 -10.62 3.68 0.87
CA MET A 181 -12.05 3.80 1.23
C MET A 181 -12.91 2.72 0.56
N ILE A 182 -12.58 2.32 -0.66
CA ILE A 182 -13.37 1.33 -1.43
C ILE A 182 -13.49 -0.01 -0.68
N PRO A 183 -12.39 -0.71 -0.32
CA PRO A 183 -12.49 -1.96 0.43
C PRO A 183 -13.00 -1.75 1.86
N SER A 184 -12.69 -0.61 2.49
CA SER A 184 -13.23 -0.27 3.81
C SER A 184 -14.76 -0.14 3.81
N PHE A 185 -15.34 0.42 2.74
CA PHE A 185 -16.78 0.51 2.57
C PHE A 185 -17.44 -0.87 2.44
N PHE A 186 -16.87 -1.76 1.61
CA PHE A 186 -17.41 -3.11 1.46
C PHE A 186 -17.22 -3.98 2.71
N GLU A 187 -16.12 -3.79 3.45
CA GLU A 187 -15.92 -4.42 4.76
C GLU A 187 -16.97 -3.95 5.76
N ALA A 188 -17.28 -2.64 5.79
CA ALA A 188 -18.35 -2.10 6.61
C ALA A 188 -19.71 -2.71 6.24
N LEU A 189 -20.03 -2.80 4.94
CA LEU A 189 -21.26 -3.43 4.48
C LEU A 189 -21.34 -4.89 4.90
N ALA A 190 -20.24 -5.66 4.81
CA ALA A 190 -20.19 -7.06 5.24
C ALA A 190 -20.40 -7.22 6.75
N ILE A 191 -19.97 -6.25 7.56
CA ILE A 191 -20.13 -6.27 9.02
C ILE A 191 -21.54 -5.85 9.45
N PHE A 192 -22.02 -4.73 8.92
CA PHE A 192 -23.28 -4.11 9.37
C PHE A 192 -24.52 -4.72 8.72
N ASN A 193 -24.38 -5.39 7.58
CA ASN A 193 -25.49 -6.08 6.91
C ASN A 193 -25.19 -7.57 6.80
N LYS A 194 -25.83 -8.37 7.66
CA LYS A 194 -25.68 -9.84 7.69
C LYS A 194 -26.10 -10.51 6.38
N GLU A 195 -27.12 -9.98 5.70
CA GLU A 195 -27.57 -10.54 4.41
C GLU A 195 -26.49 -10.33 3.35
N TYR A 196 -25.93 -9.11 3.28
CA TYR A 196 -24.83 -8.83 2.37
C TYR A 196 -23.57 -9.64 2.74
N GLY A 197 -23.17 -9.68 4.02
CA GLY A 197 -21.97 -10.39 4.47
C GLY A 197 -21.97 -11.88 4.13
N ASN A 198 -23.13 -12.53 4.22
CA ASN A 198 -23.31 -13.95 3.86
C ASN A 198 -23.68 -14.17 2.38
N SER A 199 -23.93 -13.11 1.62
CA SER A 199 -24.31 -13.23 0.21
C SER A 199 -23.13 -13.65 -0.66
N TRP A 200 -23.44 -14.34 -1.75
CA TRP A 200 -22.49 -14.65 -2.81
C TRP A 200 -21.85 -13.38 -3.41
N ILE A 201 -22.55 -12.25 -3.35
CA ILE A 201 -22.10 -10.95 -3.88
C ILE A 201 -20.88 -10.45 -3.10
N ASN A 202 -20.87 -10.60 -1.78
CA ASN A 202 -19.74 -10.20 -0.94
C ASN A 202 -18.46 -10.96 -1.34
N PHE A 203 -18.57 -12.26 -1.62
CA PHE A 203 -17.44 -13.08 -2.09
C PHE A 203 -16.87 -12.64 -3.44
N LEU A 204 -17.62 -11.87 -4.25
CA LEU A 204 -17.15 -11.31 -5.51
C LEU A 204 -16.62 -9.89 -5.36
N ILE A 205 -17.38 -9.04 -4.67
CA ILE A 205 -17.10 -7.61 -4.57
C ILE A 205 -15.94 -7.34 -3.62
N GLN A 206 -15.83 -8.09 -2.51
CA GLN A 206 -14.78 -7.86 -1.51
C GLN A 206 -13.37 -8.08 -2.09
N PRO A 207 -13.08 -9.19 -2.81
CA PRO A 207 -11.81 -9.35 -3.49
C PRO A 207 -11.60 -8.29 -4.58
N PHE A 208 -12.64 -7.93 -5.35
CA PHE A 208 -12.52 -6.89 -6.37
C PHE A 208 -12.14 -5.53 -5.77
N ALA A 209 -12.70 -5.19 -4.61
CA ALA A 209 -12.36 -3.98 -3.88
C ALA A 209 -10.90 -3.98 -3.40
N TRP A 210 -10.37 -5.14 -2.99
CA TRP A 210 -8.95 -5.28 -2.68
C TRP A 210 -8.07 -5.13 -3.93
N ASP A 211 -8.49 -5.62 -5.10
CA ASP A 211 -7.74 -5.41 -6.35
C ASP A 211 -7.64 -3.92 -6.71
N VAL A 212 -8.74 -3.18 -6.57
CA VAL A 212 -8.74 -1.73 -6.82
C VAL A 212 -7.72 -1.03 -5.92
N LEU A 213 -7.60 -1.46 -4.67
CA LEU A 213 -6.57 -0.95 -3.76
C LEU A 213 -5.16 -1.37 -4.19
N ASN A 214 -4.94 -2.65 -4.45
CA ASN A 214 -3.63 -3.25 -4.71
C ASN A 214 -3.04 -2.79 -6.04
N VAL A 215 -3.88 -2.68 -7.08
CA VAL A 215 -3.50 -2.26 -8.43
C VAL A 215 -3.58 -0.73 -8.56
N GLY A 216 -4.64 -0.11 -8.05
CA GLY A 216 -4.84 1.34 -8.18
C GLY A 216 -3.69 2.16 -7.60
N SER A 217 -3.13 1.71 -6.47
CA SER A 217 -2.07 2.43 -5.75
C SER A 217 -0.78 2.61 -6.59
N PRO A 218 -0.18 1.56 -7.19
CA PRO A 218 0.91 1.69 -8.15
C PRO A 218 0.58 2.55 -9.38
N PHE A 219 -0.60 2.36 -9.98
CA PHE A 219 -0.99 3.11 -11.18
C PHE A 219 -1.07 4.61 -10.89
N ILE A 220 -1.72 5.00 -9.79
CA ILE A 220 -1.79 6.39 -9.32
C ILE A 220 -0.38 6.95 -9.15
N MET A 221 0.54 6.20 -8.54
CA MET A 221 1.90 6.68 -8.30
C MET A 221 2.67 6.94 -9.61
N ILE A 222 2.46 6.10 -10.63
CA ILE A 222 3.05 6.28 -11.98
C ILE A 222 2.44 7.50 -12.69
N PHE A 223 1.13 7.69 -12.63
CA PHE A 223 0.45 8.81 -13.29
C PHE A 223 0.76 10.16 -12.64
N VAL A 224 0.83 10.19 -11.30
CA VAL A 224 1.01 11.41 -10.53
C VAL A 224 2.50 11.82 -10.49
N SER A 225 3.43 10.87 -10.36
CA SER A 225 4.87 11.19 -10.24
C SER A 225 5.61 11.14 -11.57
N ALA A 226 5.87 12.31 -12.17
CA ALA A 226 6.73 12.42 -13.35
C ALA A 226 8.17 11.91 -13.11
N GLN A 227 8.69 12.07 -11.87
CA GLN A 227 10.01 11.53 -11.49
C GLN A 227 10.03 10.00 -11.54
N LEU A 228 8.98 9.35 -11.02
CA LEU A 228 8.88 7.89 -11.04
C LEU A 228 8.66 7.39 -12.47
N ARG A 229 7.78 8.05 -13.24
CA ARG A 229 7.57 7.73 -14.66
C ARG A 229 8.88 7.81 -15.45
N ASN A 230 9.69 8.83 -15.20
CA ASN A 230 10.99 8.93 -15.83
C ASN A 230 11.95 7.82 -15.36
N HIS A 231 11.92 7.40 -14.09
CA HIS A 231 12.76 6.26 -13.66
C HIS A 231 12.30 4.90 -14.22
N VAL A 232 10.99 4.68 -14.34
CA VAL A 232 10.41 3.41 -14.84
C VAL A 232 10.46 3.31 -16.36
N PHE A 233 10.22 4.42 -17.07
CA PHE A 233 10.13 4.48 -18.54
C PHE A 233 11.32 5.16 -19.22
N SER A 234 12.35 5.63 -18.49
CA SER A 234 13.62 5.99 -19.15
C SER A 234 14.32 4.73 -19.62
N TRP A 235 13.91 4.26 -20.80
CA TRP A 235 14.88 3.77 -21.75
C TRP A 235 15.95 4.85 -21.88
N LYS A 236 17.22 4.51 -21.64
CA LYS A 236 18.36 5.45 -21.73
C LYS A 236 18.41 6.08 -23.13
N THR A 237 17.72 7.18 -23.35
CA THR A 237 18.19 8.18 -24.31
C THR A 237 19.21 9.01 -23.56
N THR A 238 20.47 8.68 -23.79
CA THR A 238 21.62 9.51 -23.48
C THR A 238 21.45 10.86 -24.18
N SER A 239 20.66 11.75 -23.59
CA SER A 239 20.66 13.16 -23.98
C SER A 239 21.78 13.82 -23.19
N LYS A 240 22.91 14.02 -23.87
CA LYS A 240 24.03 14.84 -23.42
C LYS A 240 23.47 16.19 -22.99
N ARG A 241 23.34 16.42 -21.68
CA ARG A 241 23.11 17.75 -21.16
C ARG A 241 24.44 18.47 -21.18
N THR A 242 24.70 19.20 -22.27
CA THR A 242 25.75 20.20 -22.38
C THR A 242 25.72 21.06 -21.12
N GLN A 243 26.70 20.89 -20.25
CA GLN A 243 26.96 21.86 -19.20
C GLN A 243 27.56 23.07 -19.90
N THR A 244 26.74 24.08 -20.18
CA THR A 244 27.27 25.41 -20.48
C THR A 244 27.89 25.93 -19.18
N VAL A 245 29.18 25.65 -19.02
CA VAL A 245 30.01 26.28 -17.99
C VAL A 245 30.12 27.74 -18.40
N THR A 246 29.32 28.61 -17.79
CA THR A 246 29.57 30.05 -17.84
C THR A 246 30.82 30.30 -17.02
N VAL A 247 31.99 30.27 -17.69
CA VAL A 247 33.25 30.69 -17.08
C VAL A 247 33.17 32.21 -16.89
N SER A 248 32.93 32.64 -15.66
CA SER A 248 33.21 34.02 -15.26
C SER A 248 34.73 34.22 -15.30
N LEU A 249 35.21 34.90 -16.34
CA LEU A 249 36.58 35.43 -16.41
C LEU A 249 36.74 36.51 -15.34
N SER A 250 37.24 36.10 -14.17
CA SER A 250 37.89 36.97 -13.21
C SER A 250 39.33 37.16 -13.69
N SER A 251 39.62 38.27 -14.37
CA SER A 251 40.99 38.69 -14.65
C SER A 251 41.56 39.40 -13.43
N ASN A 252 42.26 38.65 -12.56
CA ASN A 252 43.22 39.23 -11.65
C ASN A 252 44.44 39.71 -12.46
N ALA A 253 44.64 41.02 -12.53
CA ALA A 253 45.91 41.61 -12.95
C ALA A 253 46.90 41.63 -11.75
N PRO A 254 48.19 41.32 -11.95
CA PRO A 254 49.17 41.31 -10.87
C PRO A 254 49.75 42.72 -10.61
N HIS A 255 50.21 42.90 -9.37
CA HIS A 255 50.96 44.02 -8.82
C HIS A 255 52.10 44.56 -9.71
N GLY A 256 52.37 45.88 -9.62
CA GLY A 256 53.73 46.40 -9.65
C GLY A 256 53.95 47.80 -10.25
N LEU A 257 54.41 48.71 -9.38
CA LEU A 257 55.40 49.77 -9.59
C LEU A 257 55.00 51.14 -10.19
N LEU A 258 55.28 52.15 -9.34
CA LEU A 258 55.47 53.60 -9.55
C LEU A 258 54.24 54.47 -9.85
#